data_AF-A0A354FET8-F1
#
_entry.id   AF-A0A354FET8-F1
#
_cell.length_a   1.000
_cell.length_b   1.000
_cell.length_c   1.000
_cell.angle_alpha   90.00
_cell.angle_beta   90.00
_cell.angle_gamma   90.00
#
_symmetry.space_group_name_H-M   'P 1'
#
loop_
_entity.id
_entity.type
_entity.pdbx_description
1 polymer ?
#
loop_
_entity_poly.entity_id
_entity_poly.type
_entity_poly.pdbx_seq_one_letter_code
_entity_poly.pdbx_strand_id
1 'polypeptide(L)'
;MYFRFPSRLVRGSPQAQPLRTNQNRKKQQAANDDNRSKPESVLKELNGLIGLSEVKSLVSEVSAYVQIQRRREKALLHTEHLVLHMIFKGNPGTGKTTVARIMGKLLYSMEVLSQGQLIEVERADLVGEYIGHTAHKTREQIKKAMGGILFIDEAYSLARGGTKDFGKESIDVLVKAMEDYKQDFVLILAGYKGEME
;
A
#
# COMPACT_ATOMS: atom_id res chain seq x y z
N MET A 1 8.47 -30.31 -48.66
CA MET A 1 9.10 -31.21 -47.67
C MET A 1 8.02 -31.61 -46.67
N TYR A 2 7.70 -32.90 -46.62
CA TYR A 2 6.57 -33.54 -45.92
C TYR A 2 6.98 -33.97 -44.51
N PHE A 3 6.13 -33.82 -43.48
CA PHE A 3 6.00 -34.71 -42.29
C PHE A 3 4.68 -34.38 -41.56
N ARG A 4 3.59 -35.15 -41.73
CA ARG A 4 3.13 -36.37 -41.01
C ARG A 4 2.71 -36.13 -39.54
N PHE A 5 1.40 -36.04 -39.32
CA PHE A 5 0.75 -36.18 -38.01
C PHE A 5 0.52 -37.67 -37.66
N PRO A 6 0.53 -38.03 -36.36
CA PRO A 6 -0.19 -39.19 -35.86
C PRO A 6 -1.44 -38.82 -35.04
N SER A 7 -2.44 -39.68 -35.16
CA SER A 7 -3.79 -39.59 -34.60
C SER A 7 -3.93 -40.29 -33.24
N ARG A 8 -4.68 -39.64 -32.32
CA ARG A 8 -5.61 -40.18 -31.30
C ARG A 8 -5.15 -41.23 -30.27
N LEU A 9 -5.21 -40.85 -28.98
CA LEU A 9 -6.26 -41.19 -27.96
C LEU A 9 -5.63 -41.33 -26.57
N VAL A 10 -6.04 -40.48 -25.60
CA VAL A 10 -6.60 -40.88 -24.29
C VAL A 10 -7.36 -39.67 -23.73
N ARG A 11 -8.60 -39.92 -23.29
CA ARG A 11 -9.44 -38.98 -22.54
C ARG A 11 -8.79 -38.67 -21.18
N GLY A 12 -8.54 -37.40 -20.92
CA GLY A 12 -8.34 -36.88 -19.57
C GLY A 12 -9.15 -35.59 -19.47
N SER A 13 -10.29 -35.64 -18.79
CA SER A 13 -11.07 -34.46 -18.44
C SER A 13 -10.14 -33.47 -17.72
N PRO A 14 -10.06 -32.18 -18.10
CA PRO A 14 -9.49 -31.19 -17.21
C PRO A 14 -10.40 -31.16 -15.96
N GLN A 15 -9.87 -31.61 -14.82
CA GLN A 15 -10.49 -31.33 -13.53
C GLN A 15 -10.58 -29.80 -13.43
N ALA A 16 -11.79 -29.27 -13.59
CA ALA A 16 -12.08 -27.89 -13.28
C ALA A 16 -11.70 -27.66 -11.82
N GLN A 17 -10.65 -26.86 -11.59
CA GLN A 17 -10.37 -26.33 -10.27
C GLN A 17 -11.65 -25.61 -9.79
N PRO A 18 -12.14 -25.86 -8.57
CA PRO A 18 -13.34 -25.19 -8.10
C PRO A 18 -13.08 -23.69 -8.08
N LEU A 19 -13.88 -22.95 -8.86
CA LEU A 19 -14.05 -21.52 -8.77
C LEU A 19 -14.20 -21.16 -7.29
N ARG A 20 -13.19 -20.52 -6.69
CA ARG A 20 -13.25 -20.03 -5.32
C ARG A 20 -14.51 -19.16 -5.20
N THR A 21 -15.50 -19.68 -4.50
CA THR A 21 -16.86 -19.15 -4.44
C THR A 21 -16.87 -17.69 -3.96
N ASN A 22 -17.64 -16.86 -4.65
CA ASN A 22 -17.94 -15.46 -4.29
C ASN A 22 -18.44 -15.28 -2.84
N GLN A 23 -18.89 -16.36 -2.21
CA GLN A 23 -19.33 -16.40 -0.81
C GLN A 23 -18.19 -16.26 0.21
N ASN A 24 -16.97 -16.74 -0.09
CA ASN A 24 -15.82 -16.58 0.82
C ASN A 24 -15.27 -15.14 0.82
N ARG A 25 -15.29 -14.45 -0.33
CA ARG A 25 -14.95 -13.01 -0.40
C ARG A 25 -15.95 -12.15 0.38
N LYS A 26 -17.25 -12.41 0.23
CA LYS A 26 -18.30 -11.67 0.97
C LYS A 26 -18.24 -11.93 2.48
N LYS A 27 -17.97 -13.17 2.93
CA LYS A 27 -17.79 -13.47 4.37
C LYS A 27 -16.52 -12.84 4.95
N GLN A 28 -15.42 -12.78 4.21
CA GLN A 28 -14.18 -12.12 4.66
C GLN A 28 -14.31 -10.59 4.68
N GLN A 29 -15.04 -9.99 3.73
CA GLN A 29 -15.34 -8.55 3.74
C GLN A 29 -16.27 -8.18 4.90
N ALA A 30 -17.35 -8.95 5.14
CA ALA A 30 -18.26 -8.70 6.25
C ALA A 30 -17.61 -8.86 7.64
N ALA A 31 -16.71 -9.84 7.81
CA ALA A 31 -15.98 -10.02 9.07
C ALA A 31 -14.91 -8.94 9.32
N ASN A 32 -14.40 -8.29 8.27
CA ASN A 32 -13.46 -7.18 8.40
C ASN A 32 -14.19 -5.86 8.74
N ASP A 33 -15.40 -5.63 8.21
CA ASP A 33 -16.20 -4.43 8.52
C ASP A 33 -16.58 -4.33 10.01
N ASP A 34 -16.82 -5.45 10.69
CA ASP A 34 -17.15 -5.47 12.13
C ASP A 34 -15.98 -5.05 13.04
N ASN A 35 -14.73 -5.15 12.56
CA ASN A 35 -13.53 -4.77 13.33
C ASN A 35 -13.03 -3.35 13.01
N ARG A 36 -13.79 -2.60 12.22
CA ARG A 36 -13.39 -1.28 11.76
C ARG A 36 -13.71 -0.23 12.81
N SER A 37 -12.65 0.38 13.35
CA SER A 37 -12.79 1.48 14.31
C SER A 37 -13.51 2.66 13.67
N LYS A 38 -14.38 3.35 14.42
CA LYS A 38 -15.04 4.58 13.94
C LYS A 38 -13.98 5.66 13.69
N PRO A 39 -14.06 6.45 12.59
CA PRO A 39 -13.11 7.52 12.31
C PRO A 39 -12.86 8.45 13.50
N GLU A 40 -13.92 8.81 14.22
CA GLU A 40 -13.87 9.68 15.42
C GLU A 40 -12.96 9.13 16.52
N SER A 41 -12.92 7.80 16.70
CA SER A 41 -12.08 7.16 17.73
C SER A 41 -10.60 7.22 17.36
N VAL A 42 -10.27 6.98 16.09
CA VAL A 42 -8.90 7.05 15.57
C VAL A 42 -8.43 8.50 15.51
N LEU A 43 -9.31 9.44 15.18
CA LEU A 43 -9.04 10.88 15.24
C LEU A 43 -8.74 11.35 16.67
N LYS A 44 -9.44 10.82 17.68
CA LYS A 44 -9.10 11.08 19.09
C LYS A 44 -7.72 10.55 19.45
N GLU A 45 -7.36 9.34 19.01
CA GLU A 45 -6.01 8.78 19.18
C GLU A 45 -4.94 9.71 18.58
N LEU A 46 -5.14 10.17 17.34
CA LEU A 46 -4.24 11.11 16.66
C LEU A 46 -4.15 12.47 17.39
N ASN A 47 -5.29 13.02 17.83
CA ASN A 47 -5.35 14.30 18.52
C ASN A 47 -4.71 14.27 19.91
N GLY A 48 -4.69 13.10 20.56
CA GLY A 48 -3.99 12.89 21.83
C GLY A 48 -2.46 12.97 21.72
N LEU A 49 -1.89 12.82 20.52
CA LEU A 49 -0.46 13.01 20.30
C LEU A 49 -0.11 14.50 20.30
N ILE A 50 0.91 14.87 21.07
CA ILE A 50 1.42 16.24 21.16
C ILE A 50 2.12 16.61 19.83
N GLY A 51 1.84 17.80 19.31
CA GLY A 51 2.37 18.27 18.03
C GLY A 51 1.60 17.72 16.82
N LEU A 52 2.32 17.40 15.74
CA LEU A 52 1.79 16.85 14.49
C LEU A 52 0.73 17.73 13.79
N SER A 53 0.87 19.05 13.87
CA SER A 53 -0.08 20.01 13.27
C SER A 53 -0.31 19.74 11.78
N GLU A 54 0.76 19.50 11.02
CA GLU A 54 0.70 19.20 9.58
C GLU A 54 -0.09 17.92 9.30
N VAL A 55 0.17 16.84 10.06
CA VAL A 55 -0.55 15.57 9.92
C VAL A 55 -2.02 15.74 10.25
N LYS A 56 -2.35 16.49 11.32
CA LYS A 56 -3.74 16.77 11.72
C LYS A 56 -4.49 17.62 10.68
N SER A 57 -3.80 18.57 10.04
CA SER A 57 -4.35 19.36 8.93
C SER A 57 -4.65 18.47 7.73
N LEU A 58 -3.65 17.69 7.28
CA LEU A 58 -3.79 16.75 6.18
C LEU A 58 -4.96 15.79 6.40
N VAL A 59 -5.08 15.24 7.61
CA VAL A 59 -6.18 14.36 7.99
C VAL A 59 -7.54 15.05 7.87
N SER A 60 -7.64 16.30 8.30
CA SER A 60 -8.88 17.07 8.18
C SER A 60 -9.24 17.33 6.71
N GLU A 61 -8.25 17.66 5.88
CA GLU A 61 -8.40 17.86 4.43
C GLU A 61 -8.85 16.57 3.73
N VAL A 62 -8.21 15.44 4.04
CA VAL A 62 -8.60 14.12 3.53
C VAL A 62 -10.04 13.80 3.91
N SER A 63 -10.43 14.02 5.17
CA SER A 63 -11.78 13.73 5.63
C SER A 63 -12.83 14.58 4.91
N ALA A 64 -12.55 15.87 4.71
CA ALA A 64 -13.41 16.78 3.96
C ALA A 64 -13.54 16.35 2.49
N TYR A 65 -12.41 16.01 1.84
CA TYR A 65 -12.39 15.52 0.47
C TYR A 65 -13.26 14.26 0.31
N VAL A 66 -13.05 13.24 1.16
CA VAL A 66 -13.84 12.00 1.14
C VAL A 66 -15.33 12.26 1.29
N GLN A 67 -15.73 13.20 2.17
CA GLN A 67 -17.13 13.58 2.31
C GLN A 67 -17.70 14.21 1.04
N ILE A 68 -16.93 15.06 0.36
CA ILE A 68 -17.34 15.67 -0.91
C ILE A 68 -17.50 14.59 -1.98
N GLN A 69 -16.55 13.66 -2.11
CA GLN A 69 -16.61 12.58 -3.09
C GLN A 69 -17.83 11.69 -2.87
N ARG A 70 -18.15 11.34 -1.62
CA ARG A 70 -19.38 10.59 -1.28
C ARG A 70 -20.66 11.33 -1.67
N ARG A 71 -20.70 12.66 -1.54
CA ARG A 71 -21.85 13.46 -1.97
C ARG A 71 -21.98 13.48 -3.50
N ARG A 72 -20.85 13.58 -4.21
CA ARG A 72 -20.80 13.50 -5.68
C ARG A 72 -21.29 12.14 -6.18
N GLU A 73 -20.84 11.06 -5.55
CA GLU A 73 -21.27 9.69 -5.87
C GLU A 73 -22.79 9.53 -5.73
N LYS A 74 -23.36 10.00 -4.60
CA LYS A 74 -24.82 9.99 -4.37
C LYS A 74 -25.60 10.82 -5.39
N ALA A 75 -24.97 11.85 -5.95
CA ALA A 75 -25.53 12.68 -7.00
C ALA A 75 -25.25 12.14 -8.42
N LEU A 76 -24.67 10.94 -8.55
CA LEU A 76 -24.28 10.32 -9.82
C LEU A 76 -23.28 11.17 -10.63
N LEU A 77 -22.44 11.95 -9.94
CA LEU A 77 -21.38 12.75 -10.53
C LEU A 77 -20.06 11.98 -10.53
N HIS A 78 -19.15 12.37 -11.43
CA HIS A 78 -17.82 11.79 -11.50
C HIS A 78 -17.05 12.00 -10.19
N THR A 79 -16.43 10.94 -9.68
CA THR A 79 -15.57 10.94 -8.49
C THR A 79 -14.13 10.68 -8.89
N GLU A 80 -13.23 11.38 -8.23
CA GLU A 80 -11.79 11.18 -8.33
C GLU A 80 -11.27 10.51 -7.05
N HIS A 81 -10.20 9.74 -7.20
CA HIS A 81 -9.51 9.09 -6.09
C HIS A 81 -8.40 9.98 -5.57
N LEU A 82 -8.20 9.94 -4.26
CA LEU A 82 -7.16 10.70 -3.59
C LEU A 82 -5.86 9.91 -3.58
N VAL A 83 -4.77 10.50 -4.08
CA VAL A 83 -3.42 9.92 -4.01
C VAL A 83 -2.73 10.44 -2.74
N LEU A 84 -2.29 9.55 -1.86
CA LEU A 84 -1.84 9.89 -0.49
C LEU A 84 -0.45 9.37 -0.13
N HIS A 85 0.48 9.33 -1.07
CA HIS A 85 1.87 9.00 -0.75
C HIS A 85 2.52 10.12 0.09
N MET A 86 3.33 9.77 1.09
CA MET A 86 3.85 10.73 2.08
C MET A 86 5.36 10.55 2.31
N ILE A 87 6.00 11.60 2.81
CA ILE A 87 7.38 11.56 3.30
C ILE A 87 7.41 12.03 4.75
N PHE A 88 7.91 11.19 5.66
CA PHE A 88 8.06 11.48 7.08
C PHE A 88 9.53 11.79 7.40
N LYS A 89 9.82 13.07 7.64
CA LYS A 89 11.16 13.53 7.99
C LYS A 89 11.28 13.76 9.49
N GLY A 90 12.31 13.23 10.13
CA GLY A 90 12.59 13.52 11.54
C GLY A 90 13.59 12.58 12.17
N ASN A 91 14.11 12.98 13.34
CA ASN A 91 15.07 12.19 14.11
C ASN A 91 14.47 10.80 14.52
N PRO A 92 15.30 9.82 14.90
CA PRO A 92 14.84 8.52 15.36
C PRO A 92 14.07 8.69 16.67
N GLY A 93 13.07 7.84 16.90
CA GLY A 93 12.24 7.91 18.10
C GLY A 93 11.19 9.05 18.11
N THR A 94 11.01 9.82 17.02
CA THR A 94 9.96 10.85 16.93
C THR A 94 8.57 10.31 16.59
N GLY A 95 8.36 8.99 16.69
CA GLY A 95 7.04 8.36 16.50
C GLY A 95 6.56 8.24 15.05
N LYS A 96 7.46 8.32 14.05
CA LYS A 96 7.12 8.18 12.62
C LYS A 96 6.29 6.92 12.34
N THR A 97 6.76 5.76 12.80
CA THR A 97 6.05 4.48 12.66
C THR A 97 4.71 4.47 13.39
N THR A 98 4.63 5.07 14.59
CA THR A 98 3.38 5.18 15.35
C THR A 98 2.34 5.99 14.59
N VAL A 99 2.74 7.13 14.03
CA VAL A 99 1.87 7.98 13.20
C VAL A 99 1.44 7.24 11.94
N ALA A 100 2.35 6.55 11.25
CA ALA A 100 2.01 5.76 10.05
C ALA A 100 0.96 4.68 10.37
N ARG A 101 1.06 4.02 11.53
CA ARG A 101 0.08 3.01 11.97
C ARG A 101 -1.30 3.61 12.22
N ILE A 102 -1.36 4.78 12.85
CA ILE A 102 -2.63 5.51 13.08
C ILE A 102 -3.23 5.95 11.76
N MET A 103 -2.41 6.44 10.83
CA MET A 103 -2.85 6.81 9.48
C MET A 103 -3.47 5.62 8.73
N GLY A 104 -2.86 4.43 8.80
CA GLY A 104 -3.42 3.22 8.18
C GLY A 104 -4.81 2.87 8.71
N LYS A 105 -4.98 2.87 10.05
CA LYS A 105 -6.29 2.67 10.68
C LYS A 105 -7.31 3.74 10.27
N LEU A 106 -6.86 5.00 10.16
CA LEU A 106 -7.73 6.12 9.87
C LEU A 106 -8.22 6.08 8.41
N LEU A 107 -7.31 5.88 7.46
CA LEU A 107 -7.65 5.75 6.04
C LEU A 107 -8.56 4.54 5.80
N TYR A 108 -8.31 3.43 6.49
CA TYR A 108 -9.24 2.30 6.52
C TYR A 108 -10.59 2.74 7.03
N SER A 109 -10.66 3.39 8.20
CA SER A 109 -11.89 3.84 8.84
C SER A 109 -12.72 4.81 7.97
N MET A 110 -12.10 5.50 7.02
CA MET A 110 -12.73 6.45 6.10
C MET A 110 -13.10 5.86 4.72
N GLU A 111 -12.86 4.57 4.46
CA GLU A 111 -13.08 3.89 3.16
C GLU A 111 -12.12 4.37 2.07
N VAL A 112 -11.01 5.00 2.46
CA VAL A 112 -9.96 5.39 1.51
C VAL A 112 -9.12 4.17 1.11
N LEU A 113 -8.90 3.27 2.05
CA LEU A 113 -8.20 2.01 1.84
C LEU A 113 -9.14 0.84 2.13
N SER A 114 -8.99 -0.26 1.39
CA SER A 114 -9.78 -1.49 1.56
C SER A 114 -9.43 -2.26 2.83
N GLN A 115 -8.25 -2.00 3.40
CA GLN A 115 -7.76 -2.49 4.68
C GLN A 115 -7.03 -1.35 5.43
N GLY A 116 -6.26 -1.66 6.47
CA GLY A 116 -5.56 -0.66 7.29
C GLY A 116 -4.24 -1.13 7.88
N GLN A 117 -3.66 -2.22 7.37
CA GLN A 117 -2.38 -2.72 7.85
C GLN A 117 -1.24 -1.77 7.49
N LEU A 118 -0.23 -1.79 8.34
CA LEU A 118 1.06 -1.17 8.10
C LEU A 118 2.08 -2.28 7.87
N ILE A 119 2.71 -2.30 6.70
CA ILE A 119 3.86 -3.13 6.39
C ILE A 119 5.09 -2.25 6.49
N GLU A 120 5.88 -2.46 7.54
CA GLU A 120 7.15 -1.78 7.77
C GLU A 120 8.29 -2.58 7.16
N VAL A 121 9.15 -1.90 6.41
CA VAL A 121 10.28 -2.50 5.70
C VAL A 121 11.49 -1.58 5.73
N GLU A 122 12.66 -2.18 5.60
CA GLU A 122 13.93 -1.48 5.39
C GLU A 122 14.53 -1.86 4.04
N ARG A 123 15.69 -1.30 3.71
CA ARG A 123 16.43 -1.65 2.48
C ARG A 123 16.68 -3.15 2.34
N ALA A 124 17.02 -3.83 3.44
CA ALA A 124 17.28 -5.27 3.42
C ALA A 124 16.06 -6.08 2.98
N ASP A 125 14.83 -5.59 3.19
CA ASP A 125 13.59 -6.27 2.79
C ASP A 125 13.23 -6.05 1.32
N LEU A 126 13.80 -5.02 0.69
CA LEU A 126 13.45 -4.59 -0.67
C LEU A 126 14.53 -4.97 -1.67
N VAL A 127 15.81 -4.91 -1.27
CA VAL A 127 16.95 -5.12 -2.16
C VAL A 127 17.48 -6.55 -2.00
N GLY A 128 17.68 -7.23 -3.14
CA GLY A 128 18.26 -8.57 -3.20
C GLY A 128 19.78 -8.54 -3.37
N GLU A 129 20.42 -9.67 -3.08
CA GLU A 129 21.88 -9.84 -3.24
C GLU A 129 22.29 -10.14 -4.69
N TYR A 130 21.35 -10.59 -5.53
CA TYR A 130 21.58 -11.03 -6.90
C TYR A 130 20.68 -10.29 -7.90
N ILE A 131 21.12 -10.26 -9.16
CA ILE A 131 20.40 -9.62 -10.27
C ILE A 131 18.99 -10.19 -10.39
N GLY A 132 17.99 -9.33 -10.52
CA GLY A 132 16.58 -9.70 -10.71
C GLY A 132 15.86 -10.14 -9.43
N HIS A 133 16.57 -10.31 -8.30
CA HIS A 133 15.93 -10.62 -7.02
C HIS A 133 15.26 -9.39 -6.41
N THR A 134 15.85 -8.21 -6.60
CA THR A 134 15.34 -6.95 -6.02
C THR A 134 13.92 -6.68 -6.48
N ALA A 135 13.66 -6.66 -7.79
CA ALA A 135 12.31 -6.39 -8.27
C ALA A 135 11.27 -7.42 -7.83
N HIS A 136 11.66 -8.68 -7.57
CA HIS A 136 10.76 -9.67 -6.98
C HIS A 136 10.46 -9.32 -5.51
N LYS A 137 11.51 -9.09 -4.72
CA LYS A 137 11.43 -8.80 -3.29
C LYS A 137 10.60 -7.54 -3.00
N THR A 138 10.84 -6.46 -3.73
CA THR A 138 10.04 -5.22 -3.63
C THR A 138 8.55 -5.50 -3.93
N ARG A 139 8.24 -6.24 -4.99
CA ARG A 139 6.85 -6.58 -5.35
C ARG A 139 6.16 -7.42 -4.30
N GLU A 140 6.88 -8.32 -3.63
CA GLU A 140 6.30 -9.10 -2.53
C GLU A 140 5.90 -8.22 -1.35
N GLN A 141 6.71 -7.22 -0.98
CA GLN A 141 6.35 -6.29 0.08
C GLN A 141 5.19 -5.38 -0.32
N ILE A 142 5.18 -4.87 -1.55
CA ILE A 142 4.03 -4.11 -2.11
C ILE A 142 2.76 -4.94 -2.03
N LYS A 143 2.81 -6.21 -2.45
CA LYS A 143 1.65 -7.10 -2.43
C LYS A 143 1.09 -7.31 -1.03
N LYS A 144 1.95 -7.42 0.00
CA LYS A 144 1.52 -7.50 1.40
C LYS A 144 0.87 -6.20 1.90
N ALA A 145 1.30 -5.06 1.34
CA ALA A 145 0.81 -3.73 1.72
C ALA A 145 -0.44 -3.28 0.95
N MET A 146 -0.93 -4.05 -0.03
CA MET A 146 -2.15 -3.74 -0.77
C MET A 146 -3.35 -3.62 0.16
N GLY A 147 -4.14 -2.56 -0.01
CA GLY A 147 -5.20 -2.18 0.91
C GLY A 147 -4.70 -1.43 2.15
N GLY A 148 -3.41 -1.14 2.26
CA GLY A 148 -2.80 -0.57 3.46
C GLY A 148 -1.66 0.40 3.14
N ILE A 149 -0.70 0.46 4.06
CA ILE A 149 0.48 1.31 3.96
C ILE A 149 1.74 0.45 3.86
N LEU A 150 2.59 0.75 2.87
CA LEU A 150 4.00 0.34 2.87
C LEU A 150 4.83 1.48 3.45
N PHE A 151 5.46 1.24 4.59
CA PHE A 151 6.32 2.20 5.27
C PHE A 151 7.77 1.77 5.12
N ILE A 152 8.58 2.60 4.48
CA ILE A 152 10.00 2.36 4.26
C ILE A 152 10.78 3.24 5.22
N ASP A 153 11.41 2.67 6.24
CA ASP A 153 12.32 3.43 7.09
C ASP A 153 13.70 3.58 6.44
N GLU A 154 14.38 4.68 6.79
CA GLU A 154 15.65 5.08 6.21
C GLU A 154 15.69 5.00 4.67
N ALA A 155 14.64 5.51 4.01
CA ALA A 155 14.41 5.35 2.58
C ALA A 155 15.54 5.92 1.70
N TYR A 156 16.29 6.92 2.20
CA TYR A 156 17.50 7.44 1.54
C TYR A 156 18.53 6.34 1.25
N SER A 157 18.53 5.27 2.05
CA SER A 157 19.43 4.12 1.85
C SER A 157 19.18 3.39 0.53
N LEU A 158 17.98 3.46 -0.05
CA LEU A 158 17.67 2.87 -1.38
C LEU A 158 18.35 3.66 -2.52
N ALA A 159 18.49 4.97 -2.35
CA ALA A 159 19.14 5.85 -3.32
C ALA A 159 20.67 5.87 -3.16
N ARG A 160 21.17 5.54 -1.96
CA ARG A 160 22.61 5.39 -1.70
C ARG A 160 23.15 4.14 -2.39
N GLY A 161 24.21 4.30 -3.17
CA GLY A 161 24.85 3.21 -3.90
C GLY A 161 25.60 3.65 -5.15
N GLY A 162 26.50 2.80 -5.64
CA GLY A 162 27.18 3.00 -6.93
C GLY A 162 26.32 2.58 -8.13
N THR A 163 26.88 2.61 -9.34
CA THR A 163 26.20 2.20 -10.58
C THR A 163 25.80 0.72 -10.63
N LYS A 164 26.34 -0.11 -9.74
CA LYS A 164 26.03 -1.54 -9.59
C LYS A 164 25.08 -1.85 -8.43
N ASP A 165 24.54 -0.82 -7.77
CA ASP A 165 23.60 -1.01 -6.67
C ASP A 165 22.19 -1.29 -7.19
N PHE A 166 21.56 -2.33 -6.66
CA PHE A 166 20.20 -2.72 -7.02
C PHE A 166 19.11 -1.87 -6.33
N GLY A 167 19.46 -0.92 -5.46
CA GLY A 167 18.52 0.00 -4.83
C GLY A 167 17.68 0.82 -5.83
N LYS A 168 18.28 1.20 -6.96
CA LYS A 168 17.55 1.88 -8.05
C LYS A 168 16.43 1.03 -8.65
N GLU A 169 16.67 -0.27 -8.80
CA GLU A 169 15.66 -1.21 -9.29
C GLU A 169 14.45 -1.29 -8.34
N SER A 170 14.69 -1.25 -7.02
CA SER A 170 13.60 -1.14 -6.02
C SER A 170 12.80 0.15 -6.19
N ILE A 171 13.47 1.29 -6.41
CA ILE A 171 12.82 2.59 -6.61
C ILE A 171 11.93 2.55 -7.85
N ASP A 172 12.42 2.03 -8.98
CA ASP A 172 11.65 1.93 -10.22
C ASP A 172 10.38 1.09 -10.04
N VAL A 173 10.47 0.00 -9.27
CA VAL A 173 9.33 -0.85 -8.93
C VAL A 173 8.33 -0.12 -8.03
N LEU A 174 8.80 0.64 -7.04
CA LEU A 174 7.95 1.44 -6.14
C LEU A 174 7.21 2.54 -6.92
N VAL A 175 7.92 3.28 -7.79
CA VAL A 175 7.32 4.34 -8.62
C VAL A 175 6.22 3.78 -9.52
N LYS A 176 6.46 2.62 -10.16
CA LYS A 176 5.43 1.96 -10.96
C LYS A 176 4.21 1.56 -10.11
N ALA A 177 4.44 1.01 -8.92
CA ALA A 177 3.36 0.61 -8.02
C ALA A 177 2.54 1.80 -7.50
N MET A 178 3.17 2.96 -7.28
CA MET A 178 2.47 4.19 -6.90
C MET A 178 1.45 4.60 -7.97
N GLU A 179 1.76 4.45 -9.26
CA GLU A 179 0.80 4.75 -10.34
C GLU A 179 -0.27 3.66 -10.54
N ASP A 180 0.17 2.40 -10.58
CA ASP A 180 -0.71 1.25 -10.87
C ASP A 180 -1.74 1.01 -9.75
N TYR A 181 -1.40 1.36 -8.50
CA TYR A 181 -2.20 1.03 -7.32
C TYR A 181 -2.65 2.23 -6.47
N LYS A 182 -2.58 3.46 -7.00
CA LYS A 182 -2.89 4.71 -6.28
C LYS A 182 -4.25 4.79 -5.56
N GLN A 183 -5.18 3.90 -5.88
CA GLN A 183 -6.51 3.86 -5.28
C GLN A 183 -6.58 3.03 -3.98
N ASP A 184 -5.63 2.12 -3.77
CA ASP A 184 -5.70 1.15 -2.67
C ASP A 184 -4.32 0.79 -2.11
N PHE A 185 -3.37 1.71 -2.24
CA PHE A 185 -2.00 1.55 -1.77
C PHE A 185 -1.42 2.92 -1.39
N VAL A 186 -0.81 3.00 -0.21
CA VAL A 186 -0.11 4.19 0.25
C VAL A 186 1.34 3.85 0.60
N LEU A 187 2.27 4.47 -0.11
CA LEU A 187 3.68 4.50 0.24
C LEU A 187 3.99 5.65 1.21
N ILE A 188 4.66 5.35 2.32
CA ILE A 188 5.27 6.35 3.21
C ILE A 188 6.78 6.12 3.25
N LEU A 189 7.56 7.13 2.88
CA LEU A 189 9.01 7.12 2.97
C LEU A 189 9.45 7.85 4.23
N ALA A 190 10.24 7.23 5.09
CA ALA A 190 10.76 7.84 6.31
C ALA A 190 12.28 7.97 6.31
N GLY A 191 12.79 8.97 7.01
CA GLY A 191 14.23 9.17 7.19
C GLY A 191 14.59 10.46 7.91
N TYR A 192 15.89 10.68 8.09
CA TYR A 192 16.42 11.92 8.65
C TYR A 192 16.22 13.07 7.67
N LYS A 193 15.91 14.27 8.19
CA LYS A 193 15.60 15.43 7.35
C LYS A 193 16.71 15.75 6.35
N GLY A 194 17.97 15.78 6.79
CA GLY A 194 19.11 16.11 5.93
C GLY A 194 19.49 15.05 4.89
N GLU A 195 18.94 13.84 4.99
CA GLU A 195 19.19 12.74 4.04
C GLU A 195 18.07 12.59 3.00
N MET A 196 16.93 13.25 3.25
CA MET A 196 15.70 13.19 2.45
C MET A 196 15.40 14.53 1.76
N GLU A 197 16.35 15.47 1.77
CA GLU A 197 16.35 16.72 0.99
C GLU A 197 17.16 16.51 -0.30
#